data_AF-A0A3A9GX04-F1
#
_entry.id   AF-A0A3A9GX04-F1
#
_cell.length_a   1.000
_cell.length_b   1.000
_cell.length_c   1.000
_cell.angle_alpha   90.00
_cell.angle_beta   90.00
_cell.angle_gamma   90.00
#
_symmetry.space_group_name_H-M   'P 1'
#
loop_
_entity.id
_entity.type
_entity.pdbx_description
1 polymer ?
#
loop_
_entity_poly.entity_id
_entity_poly.type
_entity_poly.pdbx_seq_one_letter_code
_entity_poly.pdbx_strand_id
1 'polypeptide(L)'
;MKKVLVTGGTTFVSKYASKYFVEHEYEVYVLNRNTKPQIEGVILIEGDRHHLGDKLKKMYFDIVLDITAYDAEDVIDLYNALGSFEQYILISSSAVYPEYGVQPFLEEAELAANKFWGKYGTDKINAEKNY
;
A
#
# COMPACT_ATOMS: atom_id res chain seq x y z
N MET A 1 -15.44 -15.62 4.92
CA MET A 1 -14.96 -14.29 5.32
C MET A 1 -13.80 -13.94 4.42
N LYS A 2 -13.82 -12.76 3.78
CA LYS A 2 -12.72 -12.32 2.92
C LYS A 2 -11.55 -11.82 3.77
N LYS A 3 -10.33 -12.08 3.33
CA LYS A 3 -9.08 -11.68 3.98
C LYS A 3 -8.48 -10.48 3.27
N VAL A 4 -8.15 -9.45 4.03
CA VAL A 4 -7.45 -8.26 3.51
C VAL A 4 -6.16 -8.04 4.27
N LEU A 5 -5.07 -7.82 3.53
CA LEU A 5 -3.81 -7.34 4.07
C LEU A 5 -3.74 -5.82 3.86
N VAL A 6 -3.43 -5.07 4.91
CA VAL A 6 -3.23 -3.62 4.86
C VAL A 6 -1.81 -3.30 5.34
N THR A 7 -0.98 -2.68 4.49
CA THR A 7 0.31 -2.15 4.96
C THR A 7 0.10 -0.91 5.84
N GLY A 8 0.81 -0.85 6.97
CA GLY A 8 0.52 0.11 8.04
C GLY A 8 -0.61 -0.38 8.95
N GLY A 9 -1.73 0.33 8.99
CA GLY A 9 -2.93 0.00 9.78
C GLY A 9 -3.10 0.81 11.08
N THR A 10 -2.10 1.61 11.46
CA THR A 10 -2.11 2.35 12.74
C THR A 10 -2.24 3.87 12.58
N THR A 11 -2.03 4.42 11.37
CA THR A 11 -2.08 5.87 11.11
C THR A 11 -2.78 6.25 9.82
N PHE A 12 -3.36 7.46 9.82
CA PHE A 12 -3.91 8.16 8.65
C PHE A 12 -4.79 7.24 7.78
N VAL A 13 -4.57 7.18 6.45
CA VAL A 13 -5.37 6.38 5.51
C VAL A 13 -5.46 4.91 5.94
N SER A 14 -4.33 4.29 6.26
CA SER A 14 -4.30 2.86 6.60
C SER A 14 -5.13 2.51 7.84
N LYS A 15 -5.18 3.39 8.86
CA LYS A 15 -6.00 3.19 10.06
C LYS A 15 -7.49 3.11 9.72
N TYR A 16 -7.97 4.03 8.87
CA TYR A 16 -9.37 4.09 8.49
C TYR A 16 -9.74 2.97 7.52
N ALA A 17 -8.84 2.60 6.61
CA ALA A 17 -9.02 1.42 5.77
C ALA A 17 -9.17 0.16 6.61
N SER A 18 -8.24 -0.12 7.54
CA SER A 18 -8.33 -1.28 8.42
C SER A 18 -9.63 -1.28 9.24
N LYS A 19 -10.01 -0.13 9.82
CA LYS A 19 -11.26 0.00 10.58
C LYS A 19 -12.49 -0.31 9.72
N TYR A 20 -12.56 0.25 8.52
CA TYR A 20 -13.65 0.00 7.58
C TYR A 20 -13.82 -1.48 7.29
N PHE A 21 -12.74 -2.19 6.95
CA PHE A 21 -12.82 -3.61 6.64
C PHE A 21 -13.21 -4.47 7.86
N VAL A 22 -12.75 -4.13 9.08
CA VAL A 22 -13.20 -4.79 10.31
C VAL A 22 -14.71 -4.61 10.51
N GLU A 23 -15.23 -3.39 10.34
CA GLU A 23 -16.66 -3.08 10.49
C GLU A 23 -17.54 -3.78 9.44
N HIS A 24 -16.95 -4.24 8.33
CA HIS A 24 -17.64 -4.97 7.25
C HIS A 24 -17.33 -6.48 7.27
N GLU A 25 -16.94 -7.02 8.43
CA GLU A 25 -16.76 -8.46 8.66
C GLU A 25 -15.69 -9.11 7.76
N TYR A 26 -14.62 -8.38 7.42
CA TYR A 26 -13.42 -8.95 6.81
C TYR A 26 -12.46 -9.44 7.90
N GLU A 27 -11.64 -10.43 7.56
CA GLU A 27 -10.48 -10.81 8.35
C GLU A 27 -9.32 -9.86 7.98
N VAL A 28 -9.07 -8.86 8.84
CA VAL A 28 -8.12 -7.79 8.54
C VAL A 28 -6.76 -8.10 9.14
N TYR A 29 -5.78 -8.26 8.27
CA TYR A 29 -4.37 -8.36 8.63
C TYR A 29 -3.70 -7.00 8.42
N VAL A 30 -2.89 -6.57 9.38
CA VAL A 30 -2.09 -5.34 9.27
C VAL A 30 -0.61 -5.66 9.32
N LEU A 31 0.16 -5.14 8.37
CA LEU A 31 1.62 -5.28 8.33
C LEU A 31 2.29 -3.99 8.80
N ASN A 32 2.90 -4.01 9.99
CA ASN A 32 3.67 -2.88 10.50
C ASN A 32 4.72 -3.30 11.55
N ARG A 33 5.60 -2.37 11.92
CA ARG A 33 6.69 -2.56 12.90
C ARG A 33 6.23 -2.49 14.37
N ASN A 34 4.92 -2.51 14.62
CA ASN A 34 4.30 -2.49 15.94
C ASN A 34 4.76 -1.34 16.89
N THR A 35 5.09 -0.18 16.32
CA THR A 35 5.53 0.99 17.11
C THR A 35 4.37 1.83 17.66
N LYS A 36 3.12 1.47 17.33
CA LYS A 36 1.89 2.15 17.76
C LYS A 36 0.80 1.11 18.07
N PRO A 37 -0.17 1.44 18.95
CA PRO A 37 -1.28 0.54 19.24
C PRO A 37 -2.08 0.18 17.97
N GLN A 38 -2.45 -1.09 17.85
CA GLN A 38 -3.32 -1.57 16.79
C GLN A 38 -4.76 -1.17 17.05
N ILE A 39 -5.57 -1.05 16.00
CA ILE A 39 -7.02 -0.92 16.17
C ILE A 39 -7.61 -2.27 16.62
N GLU A 40 -8.78 -2.26 17.24
CA GLU A 40 -9.45 -3.50 17.63
C GLU A 40 -9.91 -4.31 16.40
N GLY A 41 -9.85 -5.64 16.50
CA GLY A 41 -10.33 -6.55 15.45
C GLY A 41 -9.34 -6.89 14.33
N VAL A 42 -8.14 -6.29 14.32
CA VAL A 42 -7.10 -6.65 13.34
C VAL A 42 -6.15 -7.72 13.86
N ILE A 43 -5.59 -8.48 12.92
CA ILE A 43 -4.53 -9.46 13.15
C ILE A 43 -3.20 -8.79 12.77
N LEU A 44 -2.34 -8.55 13.76
CA LEU A 44 -1.03 -7.98 13.53
C LEU A 44 -0.08 -9.00 12.91
N ILE A 45 0.48 -8.62 11.76
CA ILE A 45 1.71 -9.20 11.22
C ILE A 45 2.83 -8.20 11.54
N GLU A 46 3.58 -8.47 12.61
CA GLU A 46 4.69 -7.61 12.98
C GLU A 46 5.88 -7.83 12.04
N GLY A 47 6.32 -6.79 11.34
CA GLY A 47 7.42 -6.87 10.39
C GLY A 47 7.82 -5.53 9.80
N ASP A 48 9.07 -5.48 9.35
CA ASP A 48 9.57 -4.44 8.46
C ASP A 48 9.42 -4.92 7.01
N ARG A 49 8.89 -4.06 6.14
CA ARG A 49 8.55 -4.44 4.76
C ARG A 49 9.76 -4.84 3.94
N HIS A 50 10.92 -4.24 4.22
CA HIS A 50 12.19 -4.55 3.55
C HIS A 50 12.85 -5.83 4.10
N HIS A 51 12.27 -6.45 5.13
CA HIS A 51 12.86 -7.59 5.84
C HIS A 51 11.81 -8.67 6.17
N LEU A 52 10.84 -8.87 5.27
CA LEU A 52 9.72 -9.80 5.50
C LEU A 52 10.11 -11.28 5.41
N GLY A 53 11.11 -11.61 4.57
CA GLY A 53 11.43 -12.99 4.22
C GLY A 53 10.17 -13.74 3.73
N ASP A 54 10.00 -14.98 4.18
CA ASP A 54 8.87 -15.83 3.76
C ASP A 54 7.62 -15.70 4.64
N LYS A 55 7.54 -14.68 5.50
CA LYS A 55 6.48 -14.56 6.52
C LYS A 55 5.07 -14.58 5.93
N LEU A 56 4.89 -14.04 4.73
CA LEU A 56 3.60 -13.97 4.04
C LEU A 56 3.39 -15.10 3.01
N LYS A 57 4.41 -15.90 2.70
CA LYS A 57 4.39 -16.87 1.59
C LYS A 57 3.35 -17.98 1.72
N LYS A 58 3.01 -18.33 2.95
CA LYS A 58 2.01 -19.38 3.26
C LYS A 58 0.60 -18.82 3.49
N MET A 59 0.43 -17.50 3.32
CA MET A 59 -0.85 -16.83 3.50
C MET A 59 -1.54 -16.62 2.15
N TYR A 60 -2.86 -16.51 2.21
CA TYR A 60 -3.71 -16.11 1.11
C TYR A 60 -4.50 -14.86 1.50
N PHE A 61 -4.60 -13.90 0.59
CA PHE A 61 -5.41 -12.68 0.76
C PHE A 61 -6.33 -12.46 -0.44
N ASP A 62 -7.61 -12.21 -0.20
CA ASP A 62 -8.50 -11.74 -1.26
C ASP A 62 -8.04 -10.36 -1.77
N ILE A 63 -7.55 -9.50 -0.88
CA ILE A 63 -7.14 -8.13 -1.20
C ILE A 63 -5.83 -7.78 -0.48
N VAL A 64 -4.89 -7.18 -1.18
CA VAL A 64 -3.70 -6.52 -0.60
C VAL A 64 -3.80 -5.02 -0.86
N LEU A 65 -3.82 -4.22 0.19
CA LEU A 65 -3.79 -2.76 0.15
C LEU A 65 -2.39 -2.27 0.51
N ASP A 66 -1.59 -1.91 -0.49
CA ASP A 66 -0.28 -1.32 -0.27
C ASP A 66 -0.36 0.21 -0.16
N ILE A 67 -0.66 0.66 1.06
CA ILE A 67 -0.89 2.06 1.39
C ILE A 67 0.44 2.78 1.72
N THR A 68 1.44 2.04 2.21
CA THR A 68 2.69 2.61 2.69
C THR A 68 3.83 2.56 1.69
N ALA A 69 3.60 2.20 0.43
CA ALA A 69 4.64 2.23 -0.60
C ALA A 69 4.97 3.67 -1.02
N TYR A 70 6.24 4.06 -1.00
CA TYR A 70 6.74 5.37 -1.42
C TYR A 70 7.49 5.29 -2.73
N ASP A 71 8.17 4.16 -2.99
CA ASP A 71 8.96 3.91 -4.18
C ASP A 71 8.74 2.49 -4.73
N ALA A 72 9.50 2.12 -5.75
CA ALA A 72 9.41 0.81 -6.38
C ALA A 72 9.96 -0.32 -5.49
N GLU A 73 10.97 -0.05 -4.66
CA GLU A 73 11.56 -1.06 -3.77
C GLU A 73 10.54 -1.50 -2.72
N ASP A 74 9.78 -0.55 -2.16
CA ASP A 74 8.65 -0.84 -1.28
C ASP A 74 7.67 -1.85 -1.89
N VAL A 75 7.27 -1.64 -3.15
CA VAL A 75 6.34 -2.51 -3.87
C VAL A 75 6.97 -3.87 -4.11
N ILE A 76 8.20 -3.90 -4.63
CA ILE A 76 8.94 -5.13 -4.94
C ILE A 76 9.11 -5.99 -3.68
N ASP A 77 9.50 -5.41 -2.57
CA ASP A 77 9.74 -6.15 -1.32
C ASP A 77 8.46 -6.77 -0.77
N LEU A 78 7.35 -6.02 -0.76
CA LEU A 78 6.07 -6.58 -0.36
C LEU A 78 5.62 -7.67 -1.33
N TYR A 79 5.63 -7.37 -2.64
CA TYR A 79 5.16 -8.29 -3.68
C TYR A 79 5.95 -9.61 -3.66
N ASN A 80 7.26 -9.53 -3.53
CA ASN A 80 8.13 -10.70 -3.42
C ASN A 80 7.91 -11.49 -2.15
N ALA A 81 7.47 -10.88 -1.05
CA ALA A 81 7.16 -11.59 0.20
C ALA A 81 5.78 -12.28 0.17
N LEU A 82 4.82 -11.77 -0.61
CA LEU A 82 3.44 -12.27 -0.66
C LEU A 82 3.36 -13.74 -1.11
N GLY A 83 2.42 -14.46 -0.50
CA GLY A 83 1.88 -15.72 -1.01
C GLY A 83 0.88 -15.48 -2.14
N SER A 84 -0.22 -16.25 -2.18
CA SER A 84 -1.27 -16.05 -3.16
C SER A 84 -2.21 -14.90 -2.79
N PHE A 85 -2.68 -14.15 -3.79
CA PHE A 85 -3.69 -13.12 -3.61
C PHE A 85 -4.53 -12.94 -4.88
N GLU A 86 -5.74 -12.38 -4.76
CA GLU A 86 -6.60 -12.10 -5.92
C GLU A 86 -6.43 -10.68 -6.46
N GLN A 87 -6.38 -9.68 -5.58
CA GLN A 87 -6.26 -8.28 -5.98
C GLN A 87 -5.19 -7.56 -5.17
N TYR A 88 -4.30 -6.85 -5.86
CA TYR A 88 -3.33 -5.95 -5.28
C TYR A 88 -3.68 -4.50 -5.64
N ILE A 89 -3.75 -3.63 -4.64
CA ILE A 89 -4.11 -2.21 -4.80
C ILE A 89 -2.97 -1.36 -4.22
N LEU A 90 -2.24 -0.70 -5.10
CA LEU A 90 -1.25 0.32 -4.76
C LEU A 90 -1.94 1.68 -4.57
N ILE A 91 -1.63 2.38 -3.49
CA ILE A 91 -2.07 3.77 -3.33
C ILE A 91 -0.99 4.69 -3.91
N SER A 92 -1.25 5.25 -5.09
CA SER A 92 -0.40 6.29 -5.67
C SER A 92 -0.74 7.69 -5.12
N SER A 93 -0.36 8.74 -5.82
CA SER A 93 -0.49 10.13 -5.41
C SER A 93 -0.68 11.03 -6.61
N SER A 94 -1.43 12.13 -6.50
CA SER A 94 -1.49 13.15 -7.55
C SER A 94 -0.14 13.81 -7.83
N ALA A 95 0.88 13.57 -6.99
CA ALA A 95 2.25 14.01 -7.19
C ALA A 95 2.92 13.44 -8.46
N VAL A 96 2.32 12.42 -9.09
CA VAL A 96 2.81 11.83 -10.35
C VAL A 96 2.51 12.67 -11.58
N TYR A 97 1.56 13.61 -11.48
CA TYR A 97 1.23 14.51 -12.58
C TYR A 97 2.07 15.80 -12.51
N PRO A 98 2.64 16.28 -13.62
CA PRO A 98 3.39 17.53 -13.66
C PRO A 98 2.48 18.73 -13.37
N GLU A 99 3.01 19.77 -12.73
CA GLU A 99 2.19 20.92 -12.32
C GLU A 99 1.69 21.78 -13.49
N TYR A 100 2.29 21.61 -14.68
CA TYR A 100 1.91 22.29 -15.91
C TYR A 100 0.89 21.50 -16.75
N GLY A 101 0.47 20.31 -16.31
CA GLY A 101 -0.52 19.51 -17.02
C GLY A 101 -1.92 20.15 -17.01
N VAL A 102 -2.75 19.78 -17.99
CA VAL A 102 -4.14 20.25 -18.10
C VAL A 102 -4.95 19.70 -16.93
N GLN A 103 -5.65 20.59 -16.23
CA GLN A 103 -6.50 20.23 -15.10
C GLN A 103 -8.00 20.30 -15.47
N PRO A 104 -8.84 19.39 -14.95
CA PRO A 104 -8.49 18.28 -14.06
C PRO A 104 -7.64 17.22 -14.78
N PHE A 105 -6.72 16.59 -14.05
CA PHE A 105 -5.91 15.50 -14.59
C PHE A 105 -6.80 14.30 -14.91
N LEU A 106 -6.58 13.70 -16.07
CA LEU A 106 -7.16 12.42 -16.46
C LEU A 106 -6.20 11.29 -16.07
N GLU A 107 -6.72 10.08 -15.87
CA GLU A 107 -5.92 8.89 -15.56
C GLU A 107 -4.92 8.55 -16.67
N GLU A 108 -5.19 8.94 -17.93
CA GLU A 108 -4.29 8.75 -19.07
C GLU A 108 -3.34 9.94 -19.29
N ALA A 109 -3.39 10.96 -18.43
CA ALA A 109 -2.51 12.11 -18.54
C ALA A 109 -1.04 11.70 -18.37
N GLU A 110 -0.14 12.47 -18.98
CA GLU A 110 1.30 12.21 -18.88
C GLU A 110 1.77 12.25 -17.42
N LEU A 111 2.50 11.20 -17.04
CA LEU A 111 3.21 11.14 -15.77
C LEU A 111 4.62 11.73 -15.94
N ALA A 112 4.95 12.74 -15.15
CA ALA A 112 6.24 13.41 -15.21
C ALA A 112 6.62 14.04 -13.86
N ALA A 113 7.89 14.43 -13.72
CA ALA A 113 8.37 15.06 -12.51
C ALA A 113 7.57 16.34 -12.20
N ASN A 114 6.98 16.39 -11.00
CA ASN A 114 6.31 17.57 -10.49
C ASN A 114 7.29 18.40 -9.65
N LYS A 115 7.43 19.70 -9.93
CA LYS A 115 8.44 20.54 -9.25
C LYS A 115 8.21 20.70 -7.74
N PHE A 116 6.97 20.56 -7.25
CA PHE A 116 6.64 20.75 -5.85
C PHE A 116 6.85 19.48 -5.01
N TRP A 117 6.72 18.31 -5.65
CA TRP A 117 6.84 17.01 -4.98
C TRP A 117 8.19 16.33 -5.22
N GLY A 118 8.93 16.72 -6.26
CA GLY A 118 10.29 16.27 -6.52
C GLY A 118 10.40 14.74 -6.56
N LYS A 119 11.38 14.21 -5.80
CA LYS A 119 11.69 12.77 -5.76
C LYS A 119 10.47 11.91 -5.39
N TYR A 120 9.62 12.36 -4.47
CA TYR A 120 8.43 11.62 -4.06
C TYR A 120 7.49 11.35 -5.24
N GLY A 121 7.27 12.33 -6.12
CA GLY A 121 6.44 12.13 -7.32
C GLY A 121 7.06 11.13 -8.28
N THR A 122 8.36 11.24 -8.56
CA THR A 122 9.07 10.30 -9.45
C THR A 122 9.17 8.89 -8.88
N ASP A 123 9.33 8.77 -7.56
CA ASP A 123 9.35 7.47 -6.86
C ASP A 123 7.99 6.78 -6.96
N LYS A 124 6.88 7.52 -6.82
CA LYS A 124 5.52 7.01 -7.05
C LYS A 124 5.29 6.59 -8.51
N ILE A 125 5.76 7.36 -9.48
CA ILE A 125 5.71 6.97 -10.90
C ILE A 125 6.43 5.64 -11.12
N ASN A 126 7.57 5.43 -10.45
CA ASN A 126 8.29 4.17 -10.54
C ASN A 126 7.53 3.04 -9.83
N ALA A 127 6.92 3.30 -8.68
CA ALA A 127 6.09 2.32 -7.98
C ALA A 127 4.90 1.82 -8.82
N GLU A 128 4.31 2.67 -9.66
CA GLU A 128 3.20 2.32 -10.57
C GLU A 128 3.60 1.46 -11.78
N LYS A 129 4.89 1.33 -12.08
CA LYS A 129 5.37 0.63 -13.29
C LYS A 129 5.94 -0.75 -13.02
N ASN A 130 6.15 -1.10 -11.76
CA ASN A 130 6.90 -2.29 -11.36
C ASN A 130 5.98 -3.28 -10.63
N TYR A 131 5.50 -4.28 -11.37
CA TYR A 131 4.87 -5.49 -10.85
C TYR A 131 5.26 -6.68 -11.74
#